data_AF-A0A7L3Y1A3-F1
#
_entry.id   AF-A0A7L3Y1A3-F1
#
_cell.length_a   1.000
_cell.length_b   1.000
_cell.length_c   1.000
_cell.angle_alpha   90.00
_cell.angle_beta   90.00
_cell.angle_gamma   90.00
#
_symmetry.space_group_name_H-M   'P 1'
#
loop_
_entity.id
_entity.type
_entity.pdbx_description
1 polymer ?
#
loop_
_entity_poly.entity_id
_entity_poly.type
_entity_poly.pdbx_seq_one_letter_code
_entity_poly.pdbx_strand_id
1 'polypeptide(L)'
;RGISSDQRPKRPLTAYFRFLKENHSAFRQKNPEMNNVELVKKIASAWKELPASQKQVYEEARKTDWQRYEEQLAAYKAQLSPAQAAALREEKRRRLAKRRSFRAKRELTVLGKPKRPRSGFNIFVSENFEESEGVSPVAKLKQLFDAWRKMSSSQKQPYLQLAEDDKVRYENEMKSWEAKMVELGREDLIRSTKQRPKKITAETAKKAQPAKASLREKKAKLKLKKSEE
;
A
#
# COMPACT_ATOMS: atom_id res chain seq x y z
N ARG A 1 1.96 -28.94 9.88
CA ARG A 1 1.01 -27.98 9.26
C ARG A 1 1.07 -26.69 10.08
N GLY A 2 1.36 -25.54 9.46
CA GLY A 2 1.51 -24.26 10.19
C GLY A 2 0.18 -23.76 10.74
N ILE A 3 0.17 -23.21 11.95
CA ILE A 3 -1.02 -22.60 12.55
C ILE A 3 -1.32 -21.30 11.81
N SER A 4 -2.36 -21.31 10.98
CA SER A 4 -2.90 -20.11 10.32
C SER A 4 -3.75 -19.30 11.30
N SER A 5 -3.83 -17.99 11.11
CA SER A 5 -4.73 -17.12 11.88
C SER A 5 -6.21 -17.51 11.76
N ASP A 6 -6.59 -18.36 10.81
CA ASP A 6 -7.91 -18.96 10.67
C ASP A 6 -8.29 -19.96 11.78
N GLN A 7 -7.31 -20.57 12.44
CA GLN A 7 -7.55 -21.51 13.56
C GLN A 7 -7.88 -20.81 14.88
N ARG A 8 -7.72 -19.48 14.91
CA ARG A 8 -8.06 -18.68 16.09
C ARG A 8 -9.59 -18.53 16.18
N PRO A 9 -10.21 -18.82 17.34
CA PRO A 9 -11.63 -18.55 17.55
C PRO A 9 -11.99 -17.10 17.18
N LYS A 10 -13.08 -16.94 16.44
CA LYS A 10 -13.61 -15.63 16.03
C LYS A 10 -14.53 -15.09 17.10
N ARG A 11 -14.53 -13.77 17.30
CA ARG A 11 -15.46 -13.11 18.23
C ARG A 11 -16.90 -13.40 17.80
N PRO A 12 -17.81 -13.68 18.73
CA PRO A 12 -19.21 -13.92 18.41
C PRO A 12 -19.88 -12.64 17.92
N LEU A 13 -21.02 -12.79 17.25
CA LEU A 13 -21.81 -11.67 16.78
C LEU A 13 -22.41 -10.92 17.97
N THR A 14 -22.49 -9.59 17.86
CA THR A 14 -23.29 -8.79 18.79
C THR A 14 -24.78 -9.06 18.58
N ALA A 15 -25.63 -8.74 19.55
CA ALA A 15 -27.09 -8.87 19.46
C ALA A 15 -27.68 -8.33 18.14
N TYR A 16 -27.31 -7.10 17.76
CA TYR A 16 -27.76 -6.51 16.48
C TYR A 16 -27.32 -7.31 15.25
N PHE A 17 -26.04 -7.68 15.14
CA PHE A 17 -25.56 -8.47 14.00
C PHE A 17 -26.16 -9.89 13.94
N ARG A 18 -26.54 -10.46 15.09
CA ARG A 18 -27.33 -11.70 15.13
C ARG A 18 -28.73 -11.47 14.55
N PHE A 19 -29.45 -10.46 15.04
CA PHE A 19 -30.75 -10.06 14.49
C PHE A 19 -30.68 -9.79 12.98
N LEU A 20 -29.67 -9.04 12.54
CA LEU A 20 -29.44 -8.77 11.12
C LEU A 20 -29.23 -10.06 10.34
N LYS A 21 -28.38 -10.97 10.80
CA LYS A 21 -28.11 -12.24 10.10
C LYS A 21 -29.37 -13.08 9.93
N GLU A 22 -30.20 -13.16 10.97
CA GLU A 22 -31.45 -13.94 10.97
C GLU A 22 -32.53 -13.31 10.08
N ASN A 23 -32.65 -11.99 10.09
CA ASN A 23 -33.72 -11.27 9.38
C ASN A 23 -33.34 -10.84 7.96
N HIS A 24 -32.05 -10.84 7.60
CA HIS A 24 -31.59 -10.31 6.30
C HIS A 24 -32.28 -10.97 5.11
N SER A 25 -32.43 -12.30 5.12
CA SER A 25 -33.08 -13.04 4.04
C SER A 25 -34.56 -12.67 3.90
N ALA A 26 -35.31 -12.60 5.00
CA ALA A 26 -36.72 -12.22 5.01
C ALA A 26 -36.92 -10.78 4.51
N PHE A 27 -36.04 -9.86 4.93
CA PHE A 27 -36.05 -8.49 4.42
C PHE A 27 -35.70 -8.45 2.93
N ARG A 28 -34.75 -9.26 2.45
CA ARG A 28 -34.39 -9.32 1.03
C ARG A 28 -35.54 -9.85 0.17
N GLN A 29 -36.23 -10.89 0.61
CA GLN A 29 -37.40 -11.44 -0.08
C GLN A 29 -38.52 -10.41 -0.22
N LYS A 30 -38.75 -9.59 0.82
CA LYS A 30 -39.74 -8.50 0.79
C LYS A 30 -39.29 -7.27 0.00
N ASN A 31 -37.99 -7.14 -0.29
CA ASN A 31 -37.40 -5.99 -0.98
C ASN A 31 -36.36 -6.47 -2.00
N PRO A 32 -36.77 -7.24 -3.04
CA PRO A 32 -35.83 -7.91 -3.95
C PRO A 32 -35.03 -6.93 -4.82
N GLU A 33 -35.61 -5.78 -5.15
CA GLU A 33 -34.98 -4.73 -5.97
C GLU A 33 -34.10 -3.77 -5.15
N MET A 34 -34.23 -3.77 -3.82
CA MET A 34 -33.53 -2.81 -2.96
C MET A 34 -32.02 -3.10 -2.91
N ASN A 35 -31.20 -2.06 -2.90
CA ASN A 35 -29.75 -2.24 -2.71
C ASN A 35 -29.45 -2.74 -1.28
N ASN A 36 -28.42 -3.55 -1.10
CA ASN A 36 -28.04 -4.11 0.20
C ASN A 36 -27.75 -3.02 1.26
N VAL A 37 -27.21 -1.86 0.86
CA VAL A 37 -26.96 -0.73 1.78
C VAL A 37 -28.26 -0.20 2.37
N GLU A 38 -29.30 -0.03 1.53
CA GLU A 38 -30.61 0.44 1.96
C GLU A 38 -31.35 -0.63 2.76
N LEU A 39 -31.21 -1.89 2.37
CA LEU A 39 -31.77 -3.02 3.07
C LEU A 39 -31.23 -3.11 4.51
N VAL A 40 -29.91 -3.00 4.69
CA VAL A 40 -29.27 -3.00 6.01
C VAL A 40 -29.71 -1.79 6.83
N LYS A 41 -29.90 -0.61 6.22
CA LYS A 41 -30.48 0.56 6.91
C LYS A 41 -31.91 0.28 7.39
N LYS A 42 -32.74 -0.36 6.56
CA LYS A 42 -34.12 -0.75 6.93
C LYS A 42 -34.15 -1.73 8.11
N ILE A 43 -33.26 -2.74 8.09
CA ILE A 43 -33.08 -3.68 9.20
C ILE A 43 -32.58 -2.96 10.46
N ALA A 44 -31.68 -1.98 10.32
CA ALA A 44 -31.19 -1.17 11.44
C ALA A 44 -32.32 -0.35 12.09
N SER A 45 -33.24 0.21 11.30
CA SER A 45 -34.43 0.89 11.83
C SER A 45 -35.36 -0.09 12.56
N ALA A 46 -35.64 -1.26 11.96
CA ALA A 46 -36.45 -2.29 12.60
C ALA A 46 -35.84 -2.76 13.94
N TRP A 47 -34.51 -2.88 14.01
CA TRP A 47 -33.83 -3.17 15.28
C TRP A 47 -34.02 -2.05 16.32
N LYS A 48 -34.00 -0.77 15.92
CA LYS A 48 -34.22 0.34 16.86
C LYS A 48 -35.63 0.30 17.44
N GLU A 49 -36.63 0.02 16.62
CA GLU A 49 -38.04 -0.09 17.00
C GLU A 49 -38.37 -1.37 17.78
N LEU A 50 -37.50 -2.39 17.72
CA LEU A 50 -37.72 -3.66 18.40
C LEU A 50 -37.88 -3.47 19.93
N PRO A 51 -38.91 -4.08 20.57
CA PRO A 51 -39.10 -3.98 22.02
C PRO A 51 -37.89 -4.47 22.81
N ALA A 52 -37.69 -3.91 24.02
CA ALA A 52 -36.58 -4.29 24.89
C ALA A 52 -36.60 -5.80 25.24
N SER A 53 -37.78 -6.38 25.44
CA SER A 53 -37.95 -7.81 25.71
C SER A 53 -37.43 -8.69 24.57
N GLN A 54 -37.69 -8.31 23.32
CA GLN A 54 -37.20 -9.05 22.14
C GLN A 54 -35.70 -8.83 21.93
N LYS A 55 -35.21 -7.60 22.14
CA LYS A 55 -33.76 -7.31 22.13
C LYS A 55 -33.01 -8.11 23.19
N GLN A 56 -33.62 -8.35 24.36
CA GLN A 56 -33.01 -9.07 25.45
C GLN A 56 -32.66 -10.52 25.08
N VAL A 57 -33.50 -11.21 24.32
CA VAL A 57 -33.21 -12.57 23.80
C VAL A 57 -31.89 -12.59 23.03
N TYR A 58 -31.65 -11.57 22.19
CA TYR A 58 -30.42 -11.44 21.42
C TYR A 58 -29.20 -11.12 22.27
N GLU A 59 -29.36 -10.30 23.33
CA GLU A 59 -28.28 -9.98 24.27
C GLU A 59 -27.92 -11.17 25.17
N GLU A 60 -28.89 -11.95 25.62
CA GLU A 60 -28.66 -13.19 26.36
C GLU A 60 -27.93 -14.21 25.49
N ALA A 61 -28.39 -14.43 24.27
CA ALA A 61 -27.70 -15.32 23.33
C ALA A 61 -26.27 -14.83 23.03
N ARG A 62 -26.03 -13.51 23.00
CA ARG A 62 -24.68 -12.95 22.85
C ARG A 62 -23.81 -13.25 24.08
N LYS A 63 -24.35 -13.11 25.30
CA LYS A 63 -23.62 -13.42 26.55
C LYS A 63 -23.17 -14.88 26.58
N THR A 64 -24.08 -15.80 26.25
CA THR A 64 -23.77 -17.24 26.17
C THR A 64 -22.69 -17.53 25.14
N ASP A 65 -22.78 -16.96 23.95
CA ASP A 65 -21.75 -17.14 22.92
C ASP A 65 -20.40 -16.52 23.31
N TRP A 66 -20.42 -15.42 24.07
CA TRP A 66 -19.21 -14.79 24.57
C TRP A 66 -18.48 -15.69 25.57
N GLN A 67 -19.20 -16.33 26.49
CA GLN A 67 -18.61 -17.30 27.42
C GLN A 67 -17.97 -18.47 26.65
N ARG A 68 -18.68 -19.07 25.70
CA ARG A 68 -18.13 -20.13 24.82
C ARG A 68 -16.89 -19.67 24.06
N TYR A 69 -16.90 -18.44 23.55
CA TYR A 69 -15.77 -17.85 22.86
C TYR A 69 -14.54 -17.69 23.77
N GLU A 70 -14.74 -17.27 25.02
CA GLU A 70 -13.66 -17.11 25.99
C GLU A 70 -13.01 -18.45 26.33
N GLU A 71 -13.82 -19.49 26.57
CA GLU A 71 -13.34 -20.86 26.80
C GLU A 71 -12.55 -21.38 25.60
N GLN A 72 -13.10 -21.27 24.39
CA GLN A 72 -12.42 -21.68 23.15
C GLN A 72 -11.12 -20.91 22.94
N LEU A 73 -11.10 -19.60 23.22
CA LEU A 73 -9.92 -18.77 23.07
C LEU A 73 -8.85 -19.10 24.12
N ALA A 74 -9.25 -19.42 25.35
CA ALA A 74 -8.34 -19.87 26.40
C ALA A 74 -7.70 -21.22 26.03
N ALA A 75 -8.49 -22.20 25.62
CA ALA A 75 -8.01 -23.49 25.13
C ALA A 75 -7.06 -23.33 23.93
N TYR A 76 -7.45 -22.51 22.95
CA TYR A 76 -6.60 -22.21 21.79
C TYR A 76 -5.26 -21.58 22.20
N LYS A 77 -5.25 -20.62 23.13
CA LYS A 77 -4.03 -19.99 23.61
C LYS A 77 -3.13 -20.95 24.38
N ALA A 78 -3.72 -21.84 25.19
CA ALA A 78 -2.98 -22.85 25.95
C ALA A 78 -2.27 -23.87 25.05
N GLN A 79 -2.83 -24.16 23.87
CA GLN A 79 -2.24 -25.05 22.87
C GLN A 79 -1.05 -24.42 22.09
N LEU A 80 -0.84 -23.11 22.17
CA LEU A 80 0.18 -22.43 21.37
C LEU A 80 1.57 -22.50 22.02
N SER A 81 2.56 -22.91 21.22
CA SER A 81 3.97 -22.72 21.56
C SER A 81 4.33 -21.21 21.58
N PRO A 82 5.30 -20.78 22.41
CA PRO A 82 5.81 -19.41 22.39
C PRO A 82 6.20 -18.90 20.99
N ALA A 83 6.80 -19.76 20.16
CA ALA A 83 7.19 -19.43 18.78
C ALA A 83 5.96 -19.17 17.89
N GLN A 84 4.92 -19.99 18.01
CA GLN A 84 3.67 -19.83 17.26
C GLN A 84 2.93 -18.56 17.71
N ALA A 85 2.89 -18.29 19.02
CA ALA A 85 2.31 -17.06 19.56
C ALA A 85 3.06 -15.81 19.06
N ALA A 86 4.39 -15.85 18.97
CA ALA A 86 5.19 -14.77 18.39
C ALA A 86 4.89 -14.57 16.90
N ALA A 87 4.82 -15.65 16.11
CA ALA A 87 4.48 -15.59 14.69
C ALA A 87 3.10 -14.96 14.44
N LEU A 88 2.08 -15.34 15.22
CA LEU A 88 0.73 -14.75 15.13
C LEU A 88 0.71 -13.25 15.52
N ARG A 89 1.52 -12.85 16.50
CA ARG A 89 1.67 -11.42 16.87
C ARG A 89 2.31 -10.64 15.73
N GLU A 90 3.35 -11.19 15.09
CA GLU A 90 4.01 -10.55 13.95
C GLU A 90 3.08 -10.46 12.72
N GLU A 91 2.36 -11.54 12.38
CA GLU A 91 1.37 -11.54 11.30
C GLU A 91 0.32 -10.44 11.52
N LYS A 92 -0.23 -10.35 12.74
CA LYS A 92 -1.18 -9.30 13.11
C LYS A 92 -0.57 -7.91 12.94
N ARG A 93 0.68 -7.70 13.36
CA ARG A 93 1.41 -6.43 13.18
C ARG A 93 1.57 -6.08 11.71
N ARG A 94 2.02 -7.03 10.87
CA ARG A 94 2.16 -6.86 9.41
C ARG A 94 0.83 -6.51 8.75
N ARG A 95 -0.25 -7.21 9.12
CA ARG A 95 -1.61 -6.94 8.61
C ARG A 95 -2.10 -5.54 8.98
N LEU A 96 -1.91 -5.12 10.23
CA LEU A 96 -2.29 -3.77 10.69
C LEU A 96 -1.44 -2.68 10.03
N ALA A 97 -0.13 -2.90 9.86
CA ALA A 97 0.75 -1.98 9.15
C ALA A 97 0.33 -1.82 7.69
N LYS A 98 0.02 -2.92 6.99
CA LYS A 98 -0.53 -2.91 5.62
C LYS A 98 -1.86 -2.14 5.56
N ARG A 99 -2.77 -2.35 6.52
CA ARG A 99 -4.03 -1.59 6.57
C ARG A 99 -3.80 -0.09 6.81
N ARG A 100 -2.85 0.28 7.67
CA ARG A 100 -2.47 1.69 7.89
C ARG A 100 -1.88 2.31 6.62
N SER A 101 -0.97 1.61 5.93
CA SER A 101 -0.37 2.13 4.70
C SER A 101 -1.41 2.31 3.58
N PHE A 102 -2.38 1.40 3.44
CA PHE A 102 -3.49 1.57 2.50
C PHE A 102 -4.39 2.76 2.85
N ARG A 103 -4.72 2.96 4.13
CA ARG A 103 -5.50 4.12 4.56
C ARG A 103 -4.78 5.43 4.27
N ALA A 104 -3.50 5.52 4.63
CA ALA A 104 -2.67 6.69 4.33
C ALA A 104 -2.57 6.93 2.82
N LYS A 105 -2.37 5.89 2.00
CA LYS A 105 -2.35 6.04 0.54
C LYS A 105 -3.68 6.55 0.00
N ARG A 106 -4.81 6.01 0.48
CA ARG A 106 -6.15 6.45 0.07
C ARG A 106 -6.41 7.90 0.45
N GLU A 107 -6.01 8.31 1.66
CA GLU A 107 -6.09 9.70 2.11
C GLU A 107 -5.32 10.63 1.17
N LEU A 108 -4.07 10.30 0.84
CA LEU A 108 -3.27 11.07 -0.12
C LEU A 108 -3.91 11.13 -1.51
N THR A 109 -4.57 10.06 -1.95
CA THR A 109 -5.33 10.06 -3.22
C THR A 109 -6.56 10.97 -3.16
N VAL A 110 -7.32 10.95 -2.06
CA VAL A 110 -8.48 11.84 -1.86
C VAL A 110 -8.04 13.31 -1.78
N LEU A 111 -6.88 13.59 -1.18
CA LEU A 111 -6.27 14.92 -1.14
C LEU A 111 -5.63 15.34 -2.47
N GLY A 112 -5.75 14.53 -3.53
CA GLY A 112 -5.24 14.86 -4.86
C GLY A 112 -3.72 14.98 -4.94
N LYS A 113 -2.97 14.23 -4.11
CA LYS A 113 -1.51 14.31 -4.10
C LYS A 113 -0.94 13.98 -5.50
N PRO A 114 -0.09 14.85 -6.08
CA PRO A 114 0.53 14.64 -7.38
C PRO A 114 1.23 13.28 -7.51
N LYS A 115 1.02 12.62 -8.66
CA LYS A 115 1.71 11.37 -8.99
C LYS A 115 3.20 11.67 -9.23
N ARG A 116 4.05 10.73 -8.81
CA ARG A 116 5.51 10.80 -9.00
C ARG A 116 5.88 10.99 -10.47
N PRO A 117 7.02 11.64 -10.76
CA PRO A 117 7.44 11.86 -12.13
C PRO A 117 7.72 10.52 -12.82
N ARG A 118 7.30 10.40 -14.08
CA ARG A 118 7.51 9.23 -14.93
C ARG A 118 8.95 9.21 -15.40
N SER A 119 9.58 8.03 -15.36
CA SER A 119 10.87 7.83 -16.00
C SER A 119 10.70 7.66 -17.51
N GLY A 120 11.74 7.89 -18.30
CA GLY A 120 11.68 7.69 -19.76
C GLY A 120 11.25 6.28 -20.14
N PHE A 121 11.67 5.27 -19.37
CA PHE A 121 11.19 3.90 -19.55
C PHE A 121 9.69 3.75 -19.26
N ASN A 122 9.14 4.45 -18.25
CA ASN A 122 7.69 4.40 -17.99
C ASN A 122 6.88 5.03 -19.12
N ILE A 123 7.40 6.09 -19.73
CA ILE A 123 6.78 6.76 -20.88
C ILE A 123 6.83 5.84 -22.11
N PHE A 124 8.01 5.29 -22.42
CA PHE A 124 8.18 4.26 -23.45
C PHE A 124 7.21 3.09 -23.27
N VAL A 125 7.14 2.52 -22.05
CA VAL A 125 6.19 1.44 -21.76
C VAL A 125 4.76 1.91 -21.98
N SER A 126 4.34 3.09 -21.50
CA SER A 126 2.95 3.52 -21.69
C SER A 126 2.55 3.68 -23.17
N GLU A 127 3.48 4.05 -24.04
CA GLU A 127 3.23 4.19 -25.48
C GLU A 127 3.23 2.84 -26.21
N ASN A 128 4.10 1.92 -25.80
CA ASN A 128 4.34 0.67 -26.53
C ASN A 128 3.62 -0.56 -25.89
N PHE A 129 2.93 -0.38 -24.75
CA PHE A 129 2.32 -1.51 -24.03
C PHE A 129 1.12 -2.11 -24.76
N GLU A 130 0.29 -1.29 -25.39
CA GLU A 130 -0.88 -1.75 -26.15
C GLU A 130 -0.45 -2.54 -27.39
N GLU A 131 0.54 -2.02 -28.12
CA GLU A 131 1.09 -2.62 -29.35
C GLU A 131 1.95 -3.86 -29.09
N SER A 132 2.47 -4.04 -27.87
CA SER A 132 3.30 -5.20 -27.55
C SER A 132 2.51 -6.52 -27.56
N GLU A 133 3.04 -7.53 -28.24
CA GLU A 133 2.46 -8.88 -28.30
C GLU A 133 2.91 -9.74 -27.12
N GLY A 134 1.96 -10.34 -26.40
CA GLY A 134 2.27 -11.25 -25.31
C GLY A 134 1.03 -11.78 -24.60
N VAL A 135 1.09 -13.04 -24.18
CA VAL A 135 -0.02 -13.78 -23.56
C VAL A 135 -0.40 -13.23 -22.18
N SER A 136 0.52 -12.51 -21.52
CA SER A 136 0.31 -11.91 -20.20
C SER A 136 0.93 -10.51 -20.11
N PRO A 137 0.31 -9.56 -19.36
CA PRO A 137 0.89 -8.26 -19.05
C PRO A 137 2.34 -8.32 -18.54
N VAL A 138 2.68 -9.37 -17.79
CA VAL A 138 4.04 -9.56 -17.24
C VAL A 138 5.03 -9.93 -18.35
N ALA A 139 4.60 -10.76 -19.31
CA ALA A 139 5.42 -11.15 -20.45
C ALA A 139 5.66 -9.94 -21.37
N LYS A 140 4.61 -9.16 -21.67
CA LYS A 140 4.68 -7.91 -22.42
C LYS A 140 5.70 -6.94 -21.82
N LEU A 141 5.61 -6.69 -20.51
CA LEU A 141 6.54 -5.79 -19.82
C LEU A 141 7.99 -6.28 -19.89
N LYS A 142 8.23 -7.60 -19.82
CA LYS A 142 9.57 -8.17 -19.95
C LYS A 142 10.16 -7.92 -21.34
N GLN A 143 9.37 -8.14 -22.39
CA GLN A 143 9.79 -7.85 -23.77
C GLN A 143 10.10 -6.37 -23.97
N LEU A 144 9.23 -5.47 -23.49
CA LEU A 144 9.46 -4.02 -23.57
C LEU A 144 10.72 -3.61 -22.81
N PHE A 145 11.00 -4.23 -21.67
CA PHE A 145 12.23 -3.99 -20.93
C PHE A 145 13.48 -4.41 -21.72
N ASP A 146 13.44 -5.56 -22.38
CA ASP A 146 14.52 -6.03 -23.24
C ASP A 146 14.69 -5.15 -24.49
N ALA A 147 13.58 -4.71 -25.10
CA ALA A 147 13.58 -3.76 -26.22
C ALA A 147 14.22 -2.43 -25.79
N TRP A 148 13.78 -1.85 -24.68
CA TRP A 148 14.37 -0.64 -24.12
C TRP A 148 15.85 -0.80 -23.85
N ARG A 149 16.32 -1.94 -23.34
CA ARG A 149 17.76 -2.17 -23.14
C ARG A 149 18.54 -2.13 -24.44
N LYS A 150 18.02 -2.74 -25.51
CA LYS A 150 18.65 -2.82 -26.83
C LYS A 150 18.62 -1.50 -27.62
N MET A 151 17.68 -0.60 -27.31
CA MET A 151 17.60 0.71 -27.98
C MET A 151 18.87 1.55 -27.81
N SER A 152 19.24 2.27 -28.86
CA SER A 152 20.39 3.17 -28.86
C SER A 152 20.16 4.40 -27.98
N SER A 153 21.23 5.13 -27.67
CA SER A 153 21.12 6.38 -26.90
C SER A 153 20.23 7.40 -27.61
N SER A 154 20.34 7.53 -28.94
CA SER A 154 19.54 8.46 -29.75
C SER A 154 18.06 8.11 -29.72
N GLN A 155 17.70 6.82 -29.84
CA GLN A 155 16.31 6.36 -29.76
C GLN A 155 15.69 6.59 -28.38
N LYS A 156 16.51 6.61 -27.32
CA LYS A 156 16.06 6.89 -25.94
C LYS A 156 15.91 8.38 -25.65
N GLN A 157 16.60 9.27 -26.38
CA GLN A 157 16.61 10.70 -26.07
C GLN A 157 15.21 11.32 -26.00
N PRO A 158 14.27 11.08 -26.93
CA PRO A 158 12.94 11.67 -26.84
C PRO A 158 12.22 11.32 -25.53
N TYR A 159 12.28 10.05 -25.12
CA TYR A 159 11.68 9.59 -23.86
C TYR A 159 12.38 10.16 -22.63
N LEU A 160 13.70 10.36 -22.69
CA LEU A 160 14.47 10.98 -21.60
C LEU A 160 14.12 12.46 -21.46
N GLN A 161 13.91 13.17 -22.58
CA GLN A 161 13.46 14.56 -22.58
C GLN A 161 12.04 14.67 -22.01
N LEU A 162 11.09 13.84 -22.46
CA LEU A 162 9.74 13.80 -21.90
C LEU A 162 9.73 13.49 -20.39
N ALA A 163 10.68 12.68 -19.91
CA ALA A 163 10.84 12.41 -18.49
C ALA A 163 11.38 13.62 -17.71
N GLU A 164 12.18 14.47 -18.33
CA GLU A 164 12.62 15.74 -17.75
C GLU A 164 11.44 16.73 -17.65
N ASP A 165 10.65 16.84 -18.71
CA ASP A 165 9.43 17.67 -18.72
C ASP A 165 8.43 17.19 -17.65
N ASP A 166 8.26 15.88 -17.45
CA ASP A 166 7.38 15.33 -16.42
C ASP A 166 7.90 15.59 -14.99
N LYS A 167 9.22 15.79 -14.80
CA LYS A 167 9.76 16.28 -13.52
C LYS A 167 9.34 17.72 -13.27
N VAL A 168 9.43 18.59 -14.27
CA VAL A 168 9.01 20.00 -14.15
C VAL A 168 7.52 20.07 -13.80
N ARG A 169 6.68 19.29 -14.51
CA ARG A 169 5.25 19.11 -14.17
C ARG A 169 5.07 18.71 -12.70
N TYR A 170 5.75 17.65 -12.26
CA TYR A 170 5.64 17.16 -10.88
C TYR A 170 6.05 18.19 -9.85
N GLU A 171 7.13 18.94 -10.10
CA GLU A 171 7.60 19.98 -9.20
C GLU A 171 6.60 21.12 -9.04
N ASN A 172 6.02 21.58 -10.15
CA ASN A 172 5.00 22.62 -10.14
C ASN A 172 3.72 22.14 -9.43
N GLU A 173 3.22 20.96 -9.76
CA GLU A 173 2.05 20.37 -9.09
C GLU A 173 2.30 20.17 -7.58
N MET A 174 3.50 19.72 -7.19
CA MET A 174 3.85 19.52 -5.79
C MET A 174 3.93 20.83 -5.02
N LYS A 175 4.47 21.91 -5.61
CA LYS A 175 4.50 23.23 -4.96
C LYS A 175 3.07 23.71 -4.66
N SER A 176 2.19 23.66 -5.66
CA SER A 176 0.78 24.04 -5.48
C SER A 176 0.06 23.15 -4.47
N TRP A 177 0.31 21.84 -4.51
CA TRP A 177 -0.29 20.90 -3.57
C TRP A 177 0.20 21.11 -2.13
N GLU A 178 1.50 21.34 -1.93
CA GLU A 178 2.07 21.62 -0.60
C GLU A 178 1.52 22.92 -0.03
N ALA A 179 1.40 23.98 -0.84
CA ALA A 179 0.76 25.23 -0.42
C ALA A 179 -0.70 25.00 0.03
N LYS A 180 -1.47 24.22 -0.73
CA LYS A 180 -2.83 23.82 -0.34
C LYS A 180 -2.86 23.01 0.96
N MET A 181 -1.87 22.16 1.21
CA MET A 181 -1.81 21.40 2.48
C MET A 181 -1.50 22.30 3.68
N VAL A 182 -0.66 23.34 3.51
CA VAL A 182 -0.45 24.36 4.55
C VAL A 182 -1.76 25.09 4.87
N GLU A 183 -2.48 25.54 3.84
CA GLU A 183 -3.77 26.24 3.99
C GLU A 183 -4.81 25.39 4.73
N LEU A 184 -4.82 24.08 4.49
CA LEU A 184 -5.69 23.12 5.18
C LEU A 184 -5.16 22.67 6.56
N GLY A 185 -4.05 23.23 7.06
CA GLY A 185 -3.44 22.89 8.34
C GLY A 185 -2.82 21.48 8.39
N ARG A 186 -2.54 20.87 7.23
CA ARG A 186 -2.00 19.50 7.05
C ARG A 186 -0.52 19.52 6.71
N GLU A 187 0.25 20.29 7.47
CA GLU A 187 1.70 20.41 7.32
C GLU A 187 2.44 19.07 7.52
N ASP A 188 1.81 18.12 8.23
CA ASP A 188 2.30 16.75 8.42
C ASP A 188 2.54 16.00 7.09
N LEU A 189 1.92 16.46 5.99
CA LEU A 189 1.98 15.81 4.69
C LEU A 189 2.99 16.42 3.71
N ILE A 190 3.61 17.54 4.08
CA ILE A 190 4.58 18.27 3.26
C ILE A 190 5.93 17.54 3.28
N ARG A 191 6.66 17.59 2.16
CA ARG A 191 8.00 16.99 2.12
C ARG A 191 8.92 17.74 3.09
N SER A 192 9.58 17.02 4.00
CA SER A 192 10.65 17.62 4.81
C SER A 192 11.81 18.01 3.89
N THR A 193 12.13 19.30 3.84
CA THR A 193 13.25 19.88 3.06
C THR A 193 14.62 19.34 3.50
N LYS A 194 14.70 18.70 4.68
CA LYS A 194 15.88 17.94 5.09
C LYS A 194 15.97 16.68 4.21
N GLN A 195 16.65 16.80 3.07
CA GLN A 195 17.03 15.65 2.26
C GLN A 195 17.63 14.60 3.18
N ARG A 196 16.97 13.44 3.32
CA ARG A 196 17.62 12.29 3.95
C ARG A 196 18.85 12.00 3.10
N PRO A 197 20.08 12.00 3.65
CA PRO A 197 21.24 11.61 2.88
C PRO A 197 20.95 10.24 2.28
N LYS A 198 21.10 10.12 0.95
CA LYS A 198 20.98 8.83 0.26
C LYS A 198 21.91 7.86 1.01
N LYS A 199 21.36 6.83 1.65
CA LYS A 199 22.17 5.76 2.24
C LYS A 199 23.01 5.17 1.12
N ILE A 200 24.29 5.54 1.06
CA ILE A 200 25.28 4.85 0.23
C ILE A 200 25.35 3.44 0.80
N THR A 201 24.92 2.44 0.04
CA THR A 201 25.14 1.06 0.42
C THR A 201 26.64 0.77 0.31
N ALA A 202 27.20 -0.02 1.24
CA ALA A 202 28.65 -0.28 1.32
C ALA A 202 29.25 -0.81 -0.01
N GLU A 203 28.42 -1.40 -0.87
CA GLU A 203 28.77 -1.87 -2.20
C GLU A 203 29.08 -0.73 -3.19
N THR A 204 28.35 0.39 -3.13
CA THR A 204 28.63 1.56 -3.99
C THR A 204 29.84 2.36 -3.52
N ALA A 205 30.14 2.35 -2.21
CA ALA A 205 31.34 2.97 -1.65
C ALA A 205 32.63 2.24 -2.09
N LYS A 206 32.63 0.91 -2.16
CA LYS A 206 33.77 0.12 -2.65
C LYS A 206 34.06 0.33 -4.14
N LYS A 207 33.03 0.51 -4.97
CA LYS A 207 33.21 0.83 -6.41
C LYS A 207 33.71 2.26 -6.69
N ALA A 208 33.49 3.20 -5.76
CA ALA A 208 33.92 4.59 -5.92
C ALA A 208 35.40 4.85 -5.56
N GLN A 209 36.02 3.99 -4.74
CA GLN A 209 37.44 4.13 -4.37
C GLN A 209 38.43 3.92 -5.53
N PRO A 210 38.31 2.90 -6.39
CA PRO A 210 39.26 2.71 -7.51
C PRO A 210 39.15 3.82 -8.56
N ALA A 211 37.96 4.41 -8.76
CA ALA A 211 37.76 5.51 -9.70
C ALA A 211 38.41 6.82 -9.24
N LYS A 212 38.40 7.10 -7.92
CA LYS A 212 39.07 8.29 -7.35
C LYS A 212 40.60 8.15 -7.34
N ALA A 213 41.13 6.94 -7.15
CA ALA A 213 42.57 6.66 -7.26
C ALA A 213 43.07 6.86 -8.70
N SER A 214 42.35 6.35 -9.70
CA SER A 214 42.67 6.52 -11.12
C SER A 214 42.68 7.99 -11.57
N LEU A 215 41.74 8.81 -11.06
CA LEU A 215 41.68 10.24 -11.34
C LEU A 215 42.83 11.02 -10.68
N ARG A 216 43.31 10.58 -9.51
CA ARG A 216 44.43 11.19 -8.79
C ARG A 216 45.77 10.88 -9.47
N GLU A 217 45.97 9.66 -9.97
CA GLU A 217 47.13 9.30 -10.79
C GLU A 217 47.16 10.05 -12.12
N LYS A 218 46.02 10.16 -12.81
CA LYS A 218 45.93 10.94 -14.06
C LYS A 218 46.26 12.42 -13.83
N LYS A 219 45.79 13.02 -12.72
CA LYS A 219 46.15 14.39 -12.34
C LYS A 219 47.64 14.55 -11.97
N ALA A 220 48.25 13.57 -11.32
CA ALA A 220 49.67 13.59 -11.00
C ALA A 220 50.55 13.51 -12.26
N LYS A 221 50.22 12.61 -13.19
CA LYS A 221 50.91 12.49 -14.48
C LYS A 221 50.77 13.73 -15.36
N LEU A 222 49.62 14.41 -15.30
CA LEU A 222 49.41 15.66 -16.04
C LEU A 222 50.17 16.84 -15.43
N LYS A 223 50.46 16.81 -14.12
CA LYS A 223 51.27 17.84 -13.46
C LYS A 223 52.77 17.65 -13.72
N LEU A 224 53.27 16.41 -13.76
CA LEU A 224 54.66 16.11 -14.09
C LEU A 224 55.02 16.43 -15.55
N LYS A 225 54.10 16.19 -16.50
CA LYS A 225 54.31 16.58 -17.91
C LYS A 225 54.32 18.09 -18.15
N LYS A 226 53.82 18.88 -17.21
CA LYS A 226 53.75 20.34 -17.34
C LYS A 226 54.95 21.07 -16.71
N SER A 227 55.90 20.31 -16.17
CA SER A 227 57.13 20.81 -15.54
C SER A 227 58.40 20.44 -16.32
N GLU A 228 58.26 19.79 -17.49
CA GLU A 228 59.36 19.39 -18.38
C GLU A 228 59.32 20.11 -19.75
N GLU A 229 58.38 21.04 -19.95
CA GLU A 229 58.37 22.07 -21.01
C GLU A 229 58.64 23.45 -20.36
#